data_AF-A0A931U6T4-F1
#
_entry.id   AF-A0A931U6T4-F1
#
_cell.length_a   1.000
_cell.length_b   1.000
_cell.length_c   1.000
_cell.angle_alpha   90.00
_cell.angle_beta   90.00
_cell.angle_gamma   90.00
#
_symmetry.space_group_name_H-M   'P 1'
#
loop_
_entity.id
_entity.type
_entity.pdbx_description
1 polymer ?
#
loop_
_entity_poly.entity_id
_entity_poly.type
_entity_poly.pdbx_seq_one_letter_code
_entity_poly.pdbx_strand_id
1 'polypeptide(L)'
;MMSFVKKRWYLVLIVGLILVFVGYRQFGPKDLSKVKSYTVKTIDLRENLSFSGGVDAEEKAKMVFQTTGKLSFVKVTEGIIVKKGWLLAGLDTG
;
A
#
# COMPACT_ATOMS: atom_id res chain seq x y z
N MET A 1 40.97 20.26 -77.42
CA MET A 1 39.70 20.76 -76.84
C MET A 1 39.31 19.86 -75.66
N MET A 2 39.66 20.19 -74.39
CA MET A 2 38.95 19.69 -73.18
C MET A 2 39.51 20.21 -71.81
N SER A 3 40.08 21.41 -71.69
CA SER A 3 40.59 21.91 -70.39
C SER A 3 39.62 22.80 -69.61
N PHE A 4 38.54 23.28 -70.23
CA PHE A 4 37.55 24.16 -69.59
C PHE A 4 36.41 23.42 -68.88
N VAL A 5 36.17 22.14 -69.20
CA VAL A 5 35.06 21.34 -68.62
C VAL A 5 35.41 20.82 -67.22
N LYS A 6 36.68 20.50 -66.95
CA LYS A 6 37.13 19.96 -65.65
C LYS A 6 36.96 20.96 -64.51
N LYS A 7 37.22 22.26 -64.75
CA LYS A 7 37.15 23.31 -63.71
C LYS A 7 35.71 23.62 -63.28
N ARG A 8 34.73 23.45 -64.19
CA ARG A 8 33.30 23.65 -63.89
C ARG A 8 32.66 22.41 -63.26
N TRP A 9 33.22 21.22 -63.50
CA TRP A 9 32.77 19.99 -62.87
C TRP A 9 33.11 19.93 -61.37
N TYR A 10 34.26 20.49 -60.96
CA TYR A 10 34.57 20.66 -59.53
C TYR A 10 33.55 21.54 -58.79
N LEU A 11 33.02 22.59 -59.43
CA LEU A 11 31.97 23.42 -58.83
C LEU A 11 30.67 22.64 -58.63
N VAL A 12 30.28 21.80 -59.60
CA VAL A 12 29.10 20.93 -59.46
C VAL A 12 29.30 19.91 -58.34
N LEU A 13 30.51 19.35 -58.22
CA LEU A 13 30.86 18.39 -57.17
C LEU A 13 30.80 19.04 -55.79
N ILE A 14 31.32 20.26 -55.62
CA ILE A 14 31.25 21.04 -54.38
C ILE A 14 29.80 21.36 -54.01
N VAL A 15 28.99 21.82 -54.96
CA VAL A 15 27.57 22.13 -54.72
C VAL A 15 26.79 20.87 -54.36
N GLY A 16 27.07 19.74 -55.02
CA GLY A 16 26.49 18.44 -54.67
C GLY A 16 26.84 18.00 -53.25
N LEU A 17 28.11 18.17 -52.84
CA LEU A 17 28.58 17.83 -51.49
C LEU A 17 27.89 18.69 -50.42
N ILE A 18 27.69 19.98 -50.70
CA ILE A 18 26.98 20.90 -49.80
C ILE A 18 25.50 20.51 -49.68
N LEU A 19 24.84 20.16 -50.80
CA LEU A 19 23.44 19.74 -50.78
C LEU A 19 23.24 18.44 -50.00
N VAL A 20 24.15 17.47 -50.15
CA VAL A 20 24.14 16.22 -49.38
C VAL A 20 24.37 16.50 -47.89
N PHE A 21 25.31 17.37 -47.55
CA PHE A 21 25.61 17.72 -46.16
C PHE A 21 24.44 18.42 -45.45
N VAL A 22 23.81 19.37 -46.13
CA VAL A 22 22.63 20.09 -45.60
C VAL A 22 21.43 19.16 -45.48
N GLY A 23 21.19 18.30 -46.48
CA GLY A 23 20.14 17.29 -46.43
C GLY A 23 20.32 16.32 -45.27
N TYR A 24 21.55 15.85 -45.04
CA TYR A 24 21.86 14.93 -43.95
C TYR A 24 21.66 15.57 -42.56
N ARG A 25 21.98 16.86 -42.42
CA ARG A 25 21.79 17.59 -41.16
C ARG A 25 20.32 17.87 -40.85
N GLN A 26 19.50 18.12 -41.87
CA GLN A 26 18.11 18.53 -41.69
C GLN A 26 17.12 17.35 -41.62
N PHE A 27 17.41 16.25 -42.31
CA PHE A 27 16.62 15.02 -42.28
C PHE A 27 17.24 13.91 -41.40
N GLY A 28 18.33 14.22 -40.70
CA GLY A 28 18.90 13.33 -39.69
C GLY A 28 17.88 12.94 -38.63
N PRO A 29 17.99 11.73 -38.05
CA PRO A 29 17.01 11.21 -37.11
C PRO A 29 16.88 12.15 -35.91
N LYS A 30 15.69 12.74 -35.74
CA LYS A 30 15.36 13.50 -34.53
C LYS A 30 15.39 12.51 -33.37
N ASP A 31 16.29 12.76 -32.42
CA ASP A 31 16.46 11.93 -31.23
C ASP A 31 15.10 11.60 -30.60
N LEU A 32 14.69 10.34 -30.75
CA LEU A 32 13.53 9.75 -30.06
C LEU A 32 13.83 9.52 -28.56
N SER A 33 14.79 10.27 -28.00
CA SER A 33 15.41 10.01 -26.70
C SER A 33 14.59 10.50 -25.51
N LYS A 34 13.36 10.99 -25.72
CA LYS A 34 12.45 11.41 -24.65
C LYS A 34 11.28 10.44 -24.46
N VAL A 35 11.55 9.15 -24.37
CA VAL A 35 10.62 8.22 -23.73
C VAL A 35 10.86 8.31 -22.23
N LYS A 36 9.93 8.91 -21.48
CA LYS A 36 9.97 8.91 -20.02
C LYS A 36 9.74 7.48 -19.53
N SER A 37 10.81 6.80 -19.13
CA SER A 37 10.74 5.50 -18.47
C SER A 37 10.85 5.65 -16.96
N TYR A 38 10.20 4.75 -16.24
CA TYR A 38 10.31 4.65 -14.79
C TYR A 38 10.82 3.26 -14.45
N THR A 39 11.84 3.18 -13.60
CA THR A 39 12.39 1.90 -13.13
C THR A 39 11.49 1.34 -12.03
N VAL A 40 10.81 0.22 -12.33
CA VAL A 40 10.02 -0.51 -11.34
C VAL A 40 10.97 -1.08 -10.28
N LYS A 41 10.70 -0.75 -9.01
CA LYS A 41 11.42 -1.30 -7.86
C LYS A 41 10.50 -2.27 -7.14
N THR A 42 11.02 -3.46 -6.82
CA THR A 42 10.33 -4.39 -5.94
C THR A 42 10.29 -3.78 -4.54
N ILE A 43 9.09 -3.54 -4.05
CA ILE A 43 8.84 -3.12 -2.67
C ILE A 43 7.84 -4.07 -2.05
N ASP A 44 7.99 -4.34 -0.76
CA ASP A 44 7.04 -5.16 -0.03
C ASP A 44 5.80 -4.31 0.26
N LEU A 45 4.70 -4.62 -0.44
CA LEU A 45 3.40 -4.01 -0.19
C LEU A 45 2.70 -4.77 0.94
N ARG A 46 2.33 -4.06 2.00
CA ARG A 46 1.51 -4.59 3.09
C ARG A 46 0.13 -3.97 3.03
N GLU A 47 -0.89 -4.82 2.94
CA GLU A 47 -2.29 -4.42 3.03
C GLU A 47 -2.79 -4.68 4.45
N ASN A 48 -3.21 -3.62 5.14
CA ASN A 48 -3.78 -3.73 6.47
C ASN A 48 -5.30 -3.73 6.36
N LEU A 49 -5.92 -4.87 6.68
CA LEU A 49 -7.37 -4.99 6.81
C LEU A 49 -7.77 -4.69 8.25
N SER A 50 -8.67 -3.73 8.42
CA SER A 50 -9.20 -3.35 9.73
C SER A 50 -10.60 -3.92 9.90
N PHE A 51 -10.82 -4.71 10.93
CA PHE A 51 -12.12 -5.27 11.26
C PHE A 51 -12.60 -4.71 12.60
N SER A 52 -13.89 -4.36 12.67
CA SER A 52 -14.54 -4.03 13.93
C SER A 52 -14.98 -5.31 14.65
N GLY A 53 -14.84 -5.33 15.97
CA GLY A 53 -15.24 -6.45 16.81
C GLY A 53 -15.46 -6.00 18.24
N GLY A 54 -16.30 -6.73 18.98
CA GLY A 54 -16.45 -6.58 20.41
C GLY A 54 -15.53 -7.54 21.15
N VAL A 55 -14.91 -7.08 22.24
CA VAL A 55 -14.17 -7.96 23.16
C VAL A 55 -15.10 -8.32 24.30
N ASP A 56 -15.18 -9.61 24.61
CA ASP A 56 -15.97 -10.11 25.72
C ASP A 56 -15.23 -11.18 26.51
N ALA A 57 -15.69 -11.46 27.73
CA ALA A 57 -15.11 -12.50 28.57
C ALA A 57 -15.31 -13.88 27.94
N GLU A 58 -14.27 -14.70 27.97
CA GLU A 58 -14.29 -16.09 27.47
C GLU A 58 -15.34 -16.94 28.20
N GLU A 59 -15.44 -16.77 29.53
CA GLU A 59 -16.45 -17.42 30.35
C GLU A 59 -17.23 -16.39 31.18
N LYS A 60 -18.56 -16.53 31.18
CA LYS A 60 -19.48 -15.72 31.98
C LYS A 60 -20.47 -16.59 32.72
N ALA A 61 -20.61 -16.35 34.01
CA ALA A 61 -21.63 -16.99 34.84
C ALA A 61 -22.57 -15.93 35.42
N LYS A 62 -23.88 -16.11 35.23
CA LYS A 62 -24.89 -15.31 35.91
C LYS A 62 -25.36 -16.07 37.15
N MET A 63 -24.96 -15.56 38.32
CA MET A 63 -25.30 -16.19 39.60
C MET A 63 -26.74 -15.87 39.98
N VAL A 64 -27.52 -16.91 40.28
CA VAL A 64 -28.90 -16.81 40.77
C VAL A 64 -29.08 -17.75 41.95
N PHE A 65 -30.00 -17.43 42.84
CA PHE A 65 -30.40 -18.33 43.91
C PHE A 65 -31.38 -19.38 43.37
N GLN A 66 -31.22 -20.63 43.82
CA GLN A 66 -32.08 -21.74 43.41
C GLN A 66 -33.45 -21.73 44.10
N THR A 67 -33.56 -21.01 45.21
CA THR A 67 -34.77 -20.89 46.02
C THR A 67 -35.15 -19.44 46.20
N THR A 68 -36.40 -19.21 46.57
CA THR A 68 -36.89 -17.90 47.01
C THR A 68 -36.58 -17.70 48.49
N GLY A 69 -36.39 -16.46 48.90
CA GLY A 69 -36.09 -16.09 50.28
C GLY A 69 -35.68 -14.64 50.39
N LYS A 70 -35.60 -14.13 51.62
CA LYS A 70 -35.11 -12.78 51.87
C LYS A 70 -33.59 -12.77 51.79
N LEU A 71 -33.01 -11.78 51.11
CA LEU A 71 -31.56 -11.61 51.11
C LEU A 71 -31.08 -11.28 52.53
N SER A 72 -30.33 -12.20 53.13
CA SER A 72 -29.83 -12.07 54.50
C SER A 72 -28.54 -11.24 54.52
N PHE A 73 -27.59 -11.56 53.64
CA PHE A 73 -26.31 -10.85 53.58
C PHE A 73 -25.62 -10.97 52.21
N VAL A 74 -24.66 -10.07 51.99
CA VAL A 74 -23.67 -10.10 50.90
C VAL A 74 -22.29 -9.85 51.50
N LYS A 75 -21.31 -10.72 51.21
CA LYS A 75 -19.95 -10.71 51.79
C LYS A 75 -18.86 -10.27 50.80
N VAL A 76 -19.24 -9.83 49.61
CA VAL A 76 -18.31 -9.42 48.55
C VAL A 76 -18.70 -8.07 47.96
N THR A 77 -17.72 -7.37 47.42
CA THR A 77 -17.91 -6.10 46.72
C THR A 77 -17.51 -6.24 45.25
N GLU A 78 -17.98 -5.31 44.42
CA GLU A 78 -17.63 -5.28 43.01
C GLU A 78 -16.10 -5.11 42.81
N GLY A 79 -15.58 -5.73 41.75
CA GLY A 79 -14.16 -5.70 41.42
C GLY A 79 -13.26 -6.68 42.19
N ILE A 80 -13.80 -7.43 43.17
CA ILE A 80 -13.04 -8.44 43.91
C ILE A 80 -12.93 -9.75 43.10
N ILE A 81 -11.74 -10.34 43.12
CA ILE A 81 -11.48 -11.69 42.59
C ILE A 81 -11.94 -12.71 43.63
N VAL A 82 -12.81 -13.63 43.22
CA VAL A 82 -13.36 -14.69 44.07
C VAL A 82 -12.92 -16.06 43.57
N LYS A 83 -12.88 -17.05 44.47
CA LYS A 83 -12.53 -18.43 44.14
C LYS A 83 -13.77 -19.32 44.15
N LYS A 84 -13.70 -20.44 43.41
CA LYS A 84 -14.75 -21.45 43.42
C LYS A 84 -15.02 -21.94 44.85
N GLY A 85 -16.29 -21.98 45.23
CA GLY A 85 -16.75 -22.44 46.54
C GLY A 85 -16.76 -21.36 47.63
N TRP A 86 -16.39 -20.11 47.33
CA TRP A 86 -16.51 -19.02 48.30
C TRP A 86 -17.97 -18.60 48.52
N LEU A 87 -18.30 -18.32 49.78
CA LEU A 87 -19.61 -17.83 50.19
C LEU A 87 -19.75 -16.34 49.84
N LEU A 88 -20.52 -16.03 48.81
CA LEU A 88 -20.71 -14.67 48.32
C LEU A 88 -21.90 -13.97 48.99
N ALA A 89 -23.02 -14.66 49.13
CA ALA A 89 -24.27 -14.15 49.68
C ALA A 89 -25.13 -15.29 50.22
N GLY A 90 -26.11 -14.97 51.07
CA GLY A 90 -27.00 -15.96 51.68
C GLY A 90 -28.45 -15.47 51.75
N LEU A 91 -29.39 -16.42 51.62
CA LEU A 91 -30.82 -16.19 51.78
C LEU A 91 -31.31 -16.71 53.12
N ASP A 92 -32.30 -16.04 53.68
CA ASP A 92 -33.15 -16.52 54.77
C ASP A 92 -34.47 -17.03 54.16
N THR A 93 -34.78 -18.31 54.39
CA THR A 93 -35.94 -19.00 53.83
C THR A 93 -36.98 -19.34 54.91
N GLY A 94 -36.92 -18.69 56.08
CA GLY A 94 -37.83 -18.89 57.20
C GLY A 94 -39.26 -18.40 56.96
#